data_AF-A0A0M9YE78-F1
#
_entry.id   AF-A0A0M9YE78-F1
#
_cell.length_a   1.000
_cell.length_b   1.000
_cell.length_c   1.000
_cell.angle_alpha   90.00
_cell.angle_beta   90.00
_cell.angle_gamma   90.00
#
_symmetry.space_group_name_H-M   'P 1'
#
loop_
_entity.id
_entity.type
_entity.pdbx_description
1 polymer ?
#
loop_
_entity_poly.entity_id
_entity_poly.type
_entity_poly.pdbx_seq_one_letter_code
_entity_poly.pdbx_strand_id
1 'polypeptide(L)' 'LLDEGSFREVEQLRRHRATGFGLEAKKPYTDGVITGWGTVEGRTVFVYAHDFRIFGGALGEAHATKIHKIMDMAI' A
#
# COMPACT_ATOMS: atom_id res chain seq x y z
N LEU A 1 -7.60 -11.27 9.51
CA LEU A 1 -6.27 -11.53 8.89
C LEU A 1 -5.21 -11.41 9.96
N LEU A 2 -4.97 -10.20 10.45
CA LEU A 2 -4.05 -9.93 11.55
C LEU A 2 -4.77 -9.96 12.90
N ASP A 3 -4.02 -10.17 13.97
CA ASP A 3 -4.50 -10.06 15.34
C ASP A 3 -5.00 -8.63 15.61
N GLU A 4 -6.04 -8.51 16.44
CA GLU A 4 -6.70 -7.24 16.71
C GLU A 4 -5.73 -6.17 17.24
N GLY A 5 -5.80 -4.96 16.68
CA GLY A 5 -4.94 -3.83 17.08
C GLY A 5 -3.45 -3.97 16.72
N SER A 6 -3.02 -5.07 16.09
CA SER A 6 -1.61 -5.31 15.76
C SER A 6 -1.12 -4.57 14.51
N PHE A 7 -2.05 -4.16 13.62
CA PHE A 7 -1.68 -3.62 12.32
C PHE A 7 -0.98 -2.26 12.41
N ARG A 8 0.15 -2.14 11.72
CA ARG A 8 0.93 -0.93 11.54
C ARG A 8 1.07 -0.64 10.05
N GLU A 9 0.37 0.39 9.59
CA GLU A 9 0.43 0.81 8.20
C GLU A 9 1.76 1.49 7.87
N VAL A 10 2.28 1.22 6.68
CA VAL A 10 3.51 1.79 6.14
C VAL A 10 3.16 2.66 4.93
N GLU A 11 3.69 3.89 4.91
CA GLU A 11 3.50 4.85 3.81
C GLU A 11 2.03 5.18 3.46
N GLN A 12 1.19 5.37 4.48
CA GLN A 12 -0.23 5.74 4.31
C GLN A 12 -0.46 7.02 3.47
N LEU A 13 0.50 7.97 3.51
CA LEU A 13 0.40 9.26 2.81
C LEU A 13 1.01 9.28 1.41
N ARG A 14 1.49 8.14 0.88
CA ARG A 14 2.12 8.11 -0.44
C ARG A 14 1.11 8.39 -1.56
N ARG A 15 1.59 9.04 -2.62
CA ARG A 15 0.85 9.44 -3.82
C ARG A 15 1.73 9.23 -5.06
N HIS A 16 1.16 8.89 -6.21
CA HIS A 16 1.91 8.83 -7.46
C HIS A 16 2.48 10.20 -7.88
N ARG A 17 3.56 10.15 -8.66
CA ARG A 17 4.19 11.31 -9.30
C ARG A 17 3.88 11.41 -10.80
N ALA A 18 3.08 10.49 -11.33
CA ALA A 18 2.67 10.50 -12.74
C ALA A 18 2.02 11.83 -13.15
N THR A 19 2.29 12.23 -14.39
CA THR A 19 1.74 13.40 -15.05
C THR A 19 1.20 13.00 -16.41
N GLY A 20 0.22 13.74 -16.93
CA GLY A 20 -0.46 13.44 -18.18
C GLY A 20 -1.79 12.71 -17.95
N PHE A 21 -2.67 12.80 -18.95
CA PHE A 21 -4.02 12.22 -18.93
C PHE A 21 -4.89 12.66 -17.73
N GLY A 22 -4.62 13.82 -17.14
CA GLY A 22 -5.36 14.35 -15.99
C GLY A 22 -5.02 13.69 -14.64
N LEU A 23 -4.01 12.81 -14.59
CA LEU A 23 -3.58 12.14 -13.35
C LEU A 23 -3.01 13.15 -12.34
N GLU A 24 -2.41 14.24 -12.81
CA GLU A 24 -1.91 15.31 -11.95
C GLU A 24 -2.99 15.94 -11.05
N ALA A 25 -4.25 15.95 -11.50
CA ALA A 25 -5.38 16.50 -10.76
C ALA A 25 -5.98 15.50 -9.74
N LYS A 26 -5.75 14.19 -9.93
CA LYS A 26 -6.34 13.14 -9.10
C LYS A 26 -5.24 12.29 -8.49
N LYS A 27 -4.72 12.72 -7.33
CA LYS A 27 -3.66 12.01 -6.59
C LYS A 27 -4.18 11.52 -5.24
N PRO A 28 -4.93 10.40 -5.18
CA PRO A 28 -5.43 9.86 -3.92
C PRO A 28 -4.26 9.41 -3.02
N TYR A 29 -4.46 9.45 -1.71
CA TYR A 29 -3.53 8.85 -0.76
C TYR A 29 -3.51 7.33 -0.92
N THR A 30 -2.44 6.68 -0.44
CA THR A 30 -2.14 5.24 -0.56
C THR A 30 -1.81 4.73 -1.97
N ASP A 31 -2.14 5.49 -3.02
CA ASP A 31 -1.98 5.11 -4.43
C ASP A 31 -2.69 3.79 -4.81
N GLY A 32 -3.75 3.44 -4.08
CA GLY A 32 -4.54 2.23 -4.33
C GLY A 32 -3.97 0.95 -3.71
N VAL A 33 -2.99 1.05 -2.82
CA VAL A 33 -2.51 -0.08 -2.02
C VAL A 33 -2.26 0.30 -0.57
N ILE A 34 -2.82 -0.50 0.34
CA ILE A 34 -2.52 -0.46 1.77
C ILE A 34 -1.40 -1.47 2.01
N THR A 35 -0.30 -1.05 2.62
CA THR A 35 0.83 -1.92 2.98
C THR A 35 1.16 -1.76 4.44
N GLY A 36 1.64 -2.81 5.09
CA GLY A 36 2.02 -2.76 6.48
C GLY A 36 2.38 -4.11 7.05
N TRP A 37 2.50 -4.16 8.37
CA TRP A 37 2.81 -5.38 9.10
C TRP A 37 1.94 -5.47 10.36
N GLY A 38 1.88 -6.66 10.94
CA GLY A 38 1.21 -6.91 12.21
C GLY A 38 1.54 -8.32 12.67
N THR A 39 0.67 -8.91 13.49
CA THR A 39 0.86 -10.29 13.96
C THR A 39 -0.27 -11.20 13.51
N VAL A 40 0.05 -12.48 13.35
CA VAL A 40 -0.91 -13.59 13.22
C VAL A 40 -0.49 -14.64 14.22
N GLU A 41 -1.36 -14.93 15.19
CA GLU A 41 -1.03 -15.83 16.30
C GLU A 41 0.27 -15.39 17.02
N GLY A 42 0.45 -14.07 17.19
CA GLY A 42 1.63 -13.48 17.82
C GLY A 42 2.90 -13.49 16.96
N ARG A 43 2.87 -14.03 15.74
CA ARG A 43 4.02 -14.06 14.83
C ARG A 43 3.95 -12.89 13.86
N THR A 44 5.05 -12.14 13.72
CA THR A 44 5.13 -11.02 12.78
C THR A 44 4.91 -11.48 11.35
N VAL A 45 4.00 -10.81 10.64
CA VAL A 45 3.76 -10.99 9.21
C VAL A 45 3.66 -9.64 8.50
N PHE A 46 3.98 -9.65 7.22
CA PHE A 46 3.89 -8.49 6.33
C PHE A 46 2.76 -8.69 5.33
N VAL A 47 2.00 -7.64 5.06
CA VAL A 47 0.80 -7.71 4.22
C VAL A 47 0.68 -6.50 3.32
N TYR A 48 0.05 -6.70 2.17
CA TYR A 48 -0.45 -5.64 1.31
C TYR A 48 -1.85 -5.99 0.78
N ALA A 49 -2.67 -4.98 0.53
CA ALA A 49 -4.03 -5.12 0.00
C ALA A 49 -4.33 -4.04 -1.04
N HIS A 50 -4.81 -4.44 -2.21
CA HIS A 50 -5.23 -3.54 -3.27
C HIS A 50 -6.60 -2.90 -2.94
N ASP A 51 -6.71 -1.59 -3.07
CA ASP A 51 -8.00 -0.89 -2.99
C ASP A 51 -8.56 -0.66 -4.40
N PHE A 52 -9.47 -1.54 -4.82
CA PHE A 52 -10.08 -1.50 -6.15
C PHE A 52 -10.87 -0.21 -6.43
N ARG A 53 -11.28 0.53 -5.40
CA ARG A 53 -12.01 1.81 -5.57
C ARG A 53 -11.10 2.90 -6.12
N ILE A 54 -9.78 2.75 -5.99
CA ILE A 54 -8.77 3.69 -6.46
C ILE A 54 -8.18 3.16 -7.76
N PHE A 55 -8.53 3.80 -8.88
CA PHE A 55 -8.05 3.45 -10.23
C PHE A 55 -8.26 1.97 -10.63
N GLY A 56 -9.27 1.29 -10.07
CA GLY A 56 -9.49 -0.14 -10.32
C GLY A 56 -8.40 -1.04 -9.73
N GLY A 57 -7.62 -0.54 -8.76
CA GLY A 57 -6.46 -1.25 -8.21
C GLY A 57 -5.28 -1.36 -9.17
N ALA A 58 -5.27 -0.58 -10.26
CA ALA A 58 -4.23 -0.63 -11.28
C ALA A 58 -2.84 -0.27 -10.71
N LEU A 59 -1.82 -0.97 -11.19
CA LEU A 59 -0.45 -0.85 -10.70
C LEU A 59 0.24 0.40 -11.30
N GLY A 60 0.44 1.42 -10.47
CA GLY A 60 1.31 2.57 -10.75
C GLY A 60 2.71 2.43 -10.14
N GLU A 61 3.62 3.35 -10.47
CA GLU A 61 4.99 3.39 -9.92
C GLU A 61 5.00 3.47 -8.38
N ALA A 62 4.24 4.40 -7.79
CA ALA A 62 4.24 4.59 -6.34
C ALA A 62 3.54 3.43 -5.62
N HIS A 63 2.45 2.90 -6.18
CA HIS A 63 1.82 1.65 -5.77
C HIS A 63 2.81 0.48 -5.72
N ALA A 64 3.50 0.20 -6.83
CA ALA A 64 4.47 -0.89 -6.93
C ALA A 64 5.63 -0.72 -5.93
N THR A 65 6.09 0.53 -5.75
CA THR A 65 7.15 0.85 -4.80
C THR A 65 6.75 0.55 -3.35
N LYS A 66 5.48 0.80 -2.95
CA LYS A 66 4.99 0.41 -1.62
C LYS A 66 5.05 -1.10 -1.40
N ILE A 67 4.68 -1.87 -2.42
CA ILE A 67 4.69 -3.34 -2.37
C ILE A 67 6.13 -3.85 -2.25
N HIS A 68 7.05 -3.38 -3.09
CA HIS A 68 8.45 -3.81 -3.00
C HIS A 68 9.04 -3.47 -1.63
N LYS A 69 8.76 -2.28 -1.09
CA LYS A 69 9.21 -1.90 0.25
C LYS A 69 8.71 -2.85 1.34
N ILE A 70 7.45 -3.30 1.30
CA ILE A 70 6.95 -4.23 2.31
C ILE A 70 7.55 -5.63 2.15
N MET A 71 7.87 -6.03 0.91
CA MET A 71 8.61 -7.27 0.63
C MET A 71 10.05 -7.19 1.15
N ASP A 72 10.75 -6.07 0.92
CA ASP A 72 12.11 -5.85 1.43
C ASP A 72 12.17 -5.84 2.96
N MET A 73 11.15 -5.28 3.63
CA MET A 73 11.04 -5.30 5.09
C MET A 73 10.74 -6.69 5.66
N ALA A 74 10.24 -7.61 4.84
CA ALA A 74 9.88 -8.96 5.24
C ALA A 74 11.05 -9.96 5.16
N ILE A 75 12.16 -9.58 4.51
CA ILE A 75 13.41 -10.35 4.43
C ILE A 75 14.24 -10.13 5.69
#